data_AF-A0A4S3M3D9-F1
#
_entry.id   AF-A0A4S3M3D9-F1
#
_cell.length_a   1.000
_cell.length_b   1.000
_cell.length_c   1.000
_cell.angle_alpha   90.00
_cell.angle_beta   90.00
_cell.angle_gamma   90.00
#
_symmetry.space_group_name_H-M   'P 1'
#
loop_
_entity.id
_entity.type
_entity.pdbx_description
1 polymer ?
#
loop_
_entity_poly.entity_id
_entity_poly.type
_entity_poly.pdbx_seq_one_letter_code
_entity_poly.pdbx_strand_id
1 'polypeptide(L)'
;MKLKLFPAFKTIVFALFTVMSITLSCGKDDVIPDNENPEQTETPIPPDDDKGSGDDASGGGDSGGSDGGNGGDGSSGSGGGDGSAGNDDDKDGIANDLDQCPESPEGASVNEQGCAESQLDDDNDGISNDLDQCPETPEGSSVNGQGCAESQLDDDNDGISNDLDQCPETPEGANVNEQGCAESQLDDDNDGVSNDLDQCPETPEGIDVNAQGCAASQLDDDNDGISDDVDQCPETPEGANVNAEGCAASQLDDDNDGISNDSDQCPNTPEGASVNSQGCLLNPDCNDPSSYIFQESDGLVLVEFEAAVFPEGWVLKNDLPGISGSGYMVWENRQYFNQPGNGSTSYRINISAPGTYRFIWKSAVTIGDKGSEHNDTWLRFADAADFYGEKDGLRVYPLGTGKEPNPEGASGDGWLKVYRGGGDLGFKWQAKTSDNDPHDVFVVFDAPGVYTMEVSARSTGHGIDKFALFNNSVSISKVRNEVFDFSEINCN
;
A
#
# COMPACT_ATOMS: atom_id res chain seq x y z
N MET A 1 -16.42 -59.36 46.78
CA MET A 1 -16.76 -60.74 46.37
C MET A 1 -17.66 -60.68 45.13
N LYS A 2 -17.18 -61.24 44.02
CA LYS A 2 -17.89 -61.66 42.79
C LYS A 2 -18.71 -60.62 42.00
N LEU A 3 -17.99 -59.95 41.08
CA LEU A 3 -18.46 -59.70 39.71
C LEU A 3 -18.79 -61.04 39.01
N LYS A 4 -19.84 -61.08 38.18
CA LYS A 4 -20.07 -62.14 37.18
C LYS A 4 -20.36 -61.50 35.82
N LEU A 5 -19.72 -62.11 34.83
CA LEU A 5 -19.53 -61.75 33.42
C LEU A 5 -20.62 -62.31 32.49
N PHE A 6 -20.89 -61.54 31.41
CA PHE A 6 -21.14 -61.91 29.99
C PHE A 6 -22.47 -62.59 29.54
N PRO A 7 -22.86 -62.51 28.23
CA PRO A 7 -22.00 -62.33 27.04
C PRO A 7 -22.44 -61.38 25.91
N ALA A 8 -21.43 -61.12 25.06
CA ALA A 8 -21.43 -60.38 23.81
C ALA A 8 -22.07 -61.13 22.63
N PHE A 9 -22.58 -60.38 21.65
CA PHE A 9 -22.87 -60.85 20.30
C PHE A 9 -21.95 -60.15 19.30
N LYS A 10 -21.31 -60.95 18.45
CA LYS A 10 -20.39 -60.56 17.38
C LYS A 10 -21.06 -60.94 16.06
N THR A 11 -21.33 -59.98 15.19
CA THR A 11 -21.78 -60.24 13.81
C THR A 11 -20.72 -59.71 12.85
N ILE A 12 -20.23 -60.61 12.00
CA ILE A 12 -19.28 -60.38 10.93
C ILE A 12 -20.09 -60.17 9.64
N VAL A 13 -19.81 -59.10 8.89
CA VAL A 13 -20.16 -59.01 7.46
C VAL A 13 -18.94 -58.47 6.71
N PHE A 14 -18.46 -59.28 5.77
CA PHE A 14 -17.45 -58.98 4.76
C PHE A 14 -18.04 -58.05 3.69
N ALA A 15 -17.29 -57.02 3.28
CA ALA A 15 -17.51 -56.33 2.01
C ALA A 15 -16.19 -56.24 1.23
N LEU A 16 -16.23 -56.76 0.01
CA LEU A 16 -15.15 -56.74 -0.99
C LEU A 16 -14.88 -55.30 -1.45
N PHE A 17 -13.62 -54.86 -1.39
CA PHE A 17 -13.16 -53.70 -2.16
C PHE A 17 -12.75 -54.17 -3.56
N THR A 18 -13.44 -53.64 -4.58
CA THR A 18 -13.03 -53.74 -5.99
C THR A 18 -12.26 -52.47 -6.32
N VAL A 19 -10.98 -52.61 -6.67
CA VAL A 19 -10.10 -51.50 -7.06
C VAL A 19 -10.42 -51.16 -8.51
N MET A 20 -11.00 -49.99 -8.75
CA MET A 20 -11.22 -49.45 -10.09
C MET A 20 -10.14 -48.40 -10.34
N SER A 21 -9.08 -48.80 -11.04
CA SER A 21 -8.03 -47.91 -11.53
C SER A 21 -8.59 -47.06 -12.66
N ILE A 22 -8.78 -45.77 -12.41
CA ILE A 22 -9.02 -44.77 -13.46
C ILE A 22 -7.65 -44.24 -13.88
N THR A 23 -7.19 -44.72 -15.05
CA THR A 23 -6.09 -44.11 -15.80
C THR A 23 -6.60 -42.82 -16.43
N LEU A 24 -6.19 -41.66 -15.91
CA LEU A 24 -6.41 -40.38 -16.58
C LEU A 24 -5.34 -40.24 -17.68
N SER A 25 -5.78 -40.42 -18.93
CA SER A 25 -4.98 -40.14 -20.13
C SER A 25 -4.88 -38.64 -20.32
N CYS A 26 -3.69 -38.07 -20.15
CA CYS A 26 -3.39 -36.70 -20.52
C CYS A 26 -3.38 -36.60 -22.06
N GLY A 27 -4.48 -36.09 -22.62
CA GLY A 27 -4.60 -35.74 -24.03
C GLY A 27 -3.83 -34.46 -24.30
N LYS A 28 -2.86 -34.55 -25.21
CA LYS A 28 -2.15 -33.43 -25.80
C LYS A 28 -3.04 -32.73 -26.85
N ASP A 29 -2.71 -31.46 -27.06
CA ASP A 29 -2.91 -30.66 -28.27
C ASP A 29 -4.35 -30.21 -28.57
N ASP A 30 -4.71 -29.05 -28.04
CA ASP A 30 -5.44 -28.06 -28.84
C ASP A 30 -4.64 -26.74 -28.83
N VAL A 31 -4.04 -26.52 -29.98
CA VAL A 31 -3.30 -25.35 -30.44
C VAL A 31 -4.26 -24.16 -30.49
N ILE A 32 -4.01 -23.11 -29.70
CA ILE A 32 -4.56 -21.78 -29.99
C ILE A 32 -3.57 -21.12 -30.96
N PRO A 33 -4.02 -20.68 -32.16
CA PRO A 33 -3.12 -20.09 -33.14
C PRO A 33 -2.69 -18.69 -32.71
N ASP A 34 -1.39 -18.44 -32.83
CA ASP A 34 -0.79 -17.12 -32.95
C ASP A 34 -1.55 -16.35 -34.05
N ASN A 35 -2.20 -15.25 -33.65
CA ASN A 35 -2.60 -14.24 -34.62
C ASN A 35 -1.49 -13.19 -34.67
N GLU A 36 -0.47 -13.51 -35.47
CA GLU A 36 0.48 -12.53 -35.95
C GLU A 36 -0.27 -11.39 -36.67
N ASN A 37 0.05 -10.19 -36.18
CA ASN A 37 -0.03 -8.92 -36.87
C ASN A 37 0.38 -9.04 -38.35
N PRO A 38 -0.21 -8.20 -39.23
CA PRO A 38 0.68 -7.34 -39.99
C PRO A 38 0.23 -5.88 -39.87
N GLU A 39 1.12 -5.00 -39.40
CA GLU A 39 2.05 -4.22 -40.24
C GLU A 39 1.26 -3.32 -41.22
N GLN A 40 1.43 -2.00 -41.34
CA GLN A 40 2.51 -1.08 -40.99
C GLN A 40 1.91 0.33 -41.01
N THR A 41 2.49 1.27 -40.25
CA THR A 41 3.15 2.42 -40.88
C THR A 41 4.21 2.91 -39.91
N GLU A 42 5.42 2.41 -40.09
CA GLU A 42 6.62 3.01 -39.56
C GLU A 42 7.25 3.96 -40.58
N THR A 43 7.71 5.11 -40.08
CA THR A 43 8.88 5.91 -40.53
C THR A 43 8.69 6.71 -41.84
N PRO A 44 9.34 7.90 -42.02
CA PRO A 44 10.74 8.16 -41.66
C PRO A 44 11.14 9.58 -41.20
N ILE A 45 12.27 9.67 -40.48
CA ILE A 45 13.21 10.81 -40.50
C ILE A 45 13.79 10.87 -41.93
N PRO A 46 13.95 11.98 -42.70
CA PRO A 46 14.71 13.24 -42.39
C PRO A 46 14.13 14.46 -43.19
N PRO A 47 14.84 15.53 -43.64
CA PRO A 47 16.17 16.09 -43.34
C PRO A 47 16.16 17.60 -42.97
N ASP A 48 17.38 18.11 -42.74
CA ASP A 48 17.80 19.52 -42.66
C ASP A 48 17.09 20.49 -43.63
N ASP A 49 16.83 21.73 -43.19
CA ASP A 49 17.49 22.95 -43.70
C ASP A 49 16.77 24.27 -43.30
N ASP A 50 17.62 25.25 -42.99
CA ASP A 50 17.52 26.69 -43.29
C ASP A 50 16.97 27.73 -42.28
N LYS A 51 17.94 28.36 -41.58
CA LYS A 51 18.27 29.81 -41.50
C LYS A 51 17.17 30.83 -41.14
N GLY A 52 17.41 31.83 -40.29
CA GLY A 52 18.62 32.30 -39.62
C GLY A 52 18.41 33.73 -39.09
N SER A 53 19.24 34.16 -38.14
CA SER A 53 19.79 35.52 -38.08
C SER A 53 20.86 35.55 -36.99
N GLY A 54 22.12 35.48 -37.42
CA GLY A 54 23.31 35.70 -36.63
C GLY A 54 24.34 36.32 -37.55
N ASP A 55 24.48 37.64 -37.46
CA ASP A 55 25.58 38.38 -38.04
C ASP A 55 26.70 38.42 -36.98
N ASP A 56 27.89 37.91 -37.32
CA ASP A 56 29.15 38.65 -37.15
C ASP A 56 30.34 37.82 -37.68
N ALA A 57 31.14 38.49 -38.52
CA ALA A 57 32.35 38.00 -39.17
C ALA A 57 33.49 37.83 -38.15
N SER A 58 34.40 36.86 -38.26
CA SER A 58 35.65 36.87 -39.06
C SER A 58 36.39 35.57 -38.65
N GLY A 59 36.99 34.71 -39.47
CA GLY A 59 37.97 34.97 -40.52
C GLY A 59 39.40 34.66 -40.05
N GLY A 60 39.70 33.42 -39.62
CA GLY A 60 41.05 32.96 -39.27
C GLY A 60 41.41 31.66 -39.99
N GLY A 61 42.43 31.70 -40.85
CA GLY A 61 42.98 30.57 -41.57
C GLY A 61 44.48 30.52 -41.38
N ASP A 62 44.97 29.33 -41.05
CA ASP A 62 46.35 29.02 -40.70
C ASP A 62 47.23 28.69 -41.93
N SER A 63 48.54 28.80 -41.67
CA SER A 63 49.71 28.12 -42.21
C SER A 63 50.30 28.44 -43.60
N GLY A 64 51.62 28.68 -43.58
CA GLY A 64 52.51 28.54 -44.75
C GLY A 64 53.80 29.35 -44.67
N GLY A 65 54.94 28.67 -44.49
CA GLY A 65 56.28 29.26 -44.33
C GLY A 65 57.05 29.60 -45.63
N SER A 66 58.31 30.02 -45.37
CA SER A 66 59.53 29.88 -46.18
C SER A 66 60.11 31.11 -46.94
N ASP A 67 61.39 31.35 -46.61
CA ASP A 67 62.56 31.74 -47.43
C ASP A 67 62.65 33.09 -48.19
N GLY A 68 63.67 33.87 -47.79
CA GLY A 68 64.81 34.18 -48.68
C GLY A 68 64.86 35.54 -49.40
N GLY A 69 65.97 36.28 -49.21
CA GLY A 69 66.63 37.01 -50.31
C GLY A 69 66.83 38.53 -50.20
N ASN A 70 67.98 38.92 -49.62
CA ASN A 70 69.02 39.85 -50.10
C ASN A 70 68.71 41.16 -50.88
N GLY A 71 69.44 42.23 -50.47
CA GLY A 71 69.81 43.42 -51.26
C GLY A 71 69.11 44.71 -50.78
N GLY A 72 69.75 45.85 -50.49
CA GLY A 72 71.10 46.35 -50.68
C GLY A 72 71.01 47.88 -50.89
N ASP A 73 72.02 48.62 -50.40
CA ASP A 73 72.30 50.06 -50.66
C ASP A 73 71.40 51.08 -49.92
N GLY A 74 71.86 52.14 -49.26
CA GLY A 74 73.19 52.70 -49.07
C GLY A 74 73.13 54.07 -48.36
N SER A 75 74.28 54.50 -47.86
CA SER A 75 74.74 55.88 -47.64
C SER A 75 74.33 56.72 -46.40
N SER A 76 75.35 56.84 -45.53
CA SER A 76 75.96 58.08 -45.01
C SER A 76 75.22 58.98 -44.02
N GLY A 77 75.85 59.20 -42.85
CA GLY A 77 75.56 60.37 -42.00
C GLY A 77 76.17 60.29 -40.60
N SER A 78 77.40 60.78 -40.42
CA SER A 78 78.00 61.03 -39.11
C SER A 78 77.29 62.17 -38.37
N GLY A 79 77.05 62.03 -37.07
CA GLY A 79 76.69 63.14 -36.17
C GLY A 79 76.20 62.61 -34.83
N GLY A 80 76.96 62.86 -33.76
CA GLY A 80 76.71 62.26 -32.45
C GLY A 80 75.69 62.99 -31.58
N GLY A 81 75.26 62.27 -30.55
CA GLY A 81 74.81 62.78 -29.25
C GLY A 81 73.38 63.32 -29.18
N ASP A 82 72.43 62.45 -28.87
CA ASP A 82 71.55 62.52 -27.68
C ASP A 82 70.72 61.22 -27.66
N GLY A 83 70.53 60.63 -26.49
CA GLY A 83 69.83 59.36 -26.35
C GLY A 83 68.35 59.52 -26.71
N SER A 84 67.96 58.99 -27.87
CA SER A 84 66.55 58.73 -28.13
C SER A 84 66.16 57.59 -27.20
N ALA A 85 65.42 57.89 -26.13
CA ALA A 85 64.51 56.91 -25.57
C ALA A 85 63.74 56.32 -26.76
N GLY A 86 63.72 54.99 -26.89
CA GLY A 86 62.79 54.34 -27.80
C GLY A 86 61.38 54.80 -27.44
N ASN A 87 60.45 54.73 -28.39
CA ASN A 87 59.05 54.87 -28.02
C ASN A 87 58.74 53.77 -27.00
N ASP A 88 58.00 54.16 -25.97
CA ASP A 88 57.58 53.36 -24.82
C ASP A 88 56.11 53.75 -24.63
N ASP A 89 55.23 52.96 -25.22
CA ASP A 89 53.82 53.32 -25.47
C ASP A 89 52.96 53.17 -24.20
N ASP A 90 53.25 52.17 -23.36
CA ASP A 90 52.59 51.91 -22.08
C ASP A 90 53.31 52.56 -20.87
N LYS A 91 54.54 53.06 -21.08
CA LYS A 91 55.34 53.88 -20.13
C LYS A 91 55.80 53.11 -18.90
N ASP A 92 56.09 51.84 -19.07
CA ASP A 92 56.58 50.95 -18.03
C ASP A 92 58.10 51.08 -17.79
N GLY A 93 58.80 51.77 -18.69
CA GLY A 93 60.23 52.02 -18.65
C GLY A 93 61.06 51.12 -19.57
N ILE A 94 60.44 50.22 -20.34
CA ILE A 94 61.05 49.38 -21.38
C ILE A 94 60.63 49.91 -22.76
N ALA A 95 61.59 50.03 -23.69
CA ALA A 95 61.28 50.53 -25.03
C ALA A 95 60.52 49.47 -25.85
N ASN A 96 59.57 49.89 -26.70
CA ASN A 96 58.72 49.01 -27.52
C ASN A 96 59.46 47.92 -28.32
N ASP A 97 60.73 48.14 -28.69
CA ASP A 97 61.53 47.16 -29.46
C ASP A 97 62.17 46.06 -28.58
N LEU A 98 62.14 46.24 -27.27
CA LEU A 98 62.61 45.30 -26.24
C LEU A 98 61.48 44.77 -25.36
N ASP A 99 60.31 45.41 -25.41
CA ASP A 99 59.12 45.09 -24.63
C ASP A 99 58.34 43.91 -25.25
N GLN A 100 58.14 42.86 -24.46
CA GLN A 100 57.38 41.66 -24.82
C GLN A 100 55.92 41.75 -24.39
N CYS A 101 55.57 42.74 -23.58
CA CYS A 101 54.24 42.97 -23.01
C CYS A 101 53.79 44.43 -23.25
N PRO A 102 53.50 44.80 -24.50
CA PRO A 102 53.31 46.19 -24.97
C PRO A 102 52.12 46.97 -24.38
N GLU A 103 51.40 46.39 -23.43
CA GLU A 103 50.25 46.95 -22.74
C GLU A 103 50.28 46.59 -21.24
N SER A 104 51.44 46.73 -20.59
CA SER A 104 51.55 46.51 -19.15
C SER A 104 50.70 47.52 -18.34
N PRO A 105 50.15 47.12 -17.18
CA PRO A 105 49.29 48.02 -16.40
C PRO A 105 50.02 49.29 -15.95
N GLU A 106 49.41 50.46 -16.16
CA GLU A 106 50.04 51.75 -15.83
C GLU A 106 50.50 51.81 -14.35
N GLY A 107 51.82 51.97 -14.16
CA GLY A 107 52.44 52.06 -12.84
C GLY A 107 52.77 50.72 -12.17
N ALA A 108 52.55 49.59 -12.84
CA ALA A 108 53.07 48.30 -12.41
C ALA A 108 54.60 48.26 -12.46
N SER A 109 55.21 47.43 -11.62
CA SER A 109 56.64 47.12 -11.76
C SER A 109 56.78 45.96 -12.74
N VAL A 110 57.55 46.16 -13.79
CA VAL A 110 57.78 45.16 -14.85
C VAL A 110 59.16 44.51 -14.72
N ASN A 111 59.31 43.31 -15.29
CA ASN A 111 60.59 42.61 -15.37
C ASN A 111 61.48 43.17 -16.50
N GLU A 112 62.62 42.52 -16.78
CA GLU A 112 63.55 42.97 -17.83
C GLU A 112 62.97 42.85 -19.26
N GLN A 113 61.82 42.20 -19.42
CA GLN A 113 61.09 41.99 -20.67
C GLN A 113 59.86 42.91 -20.81
N GLY A 114 59.62 43.83 -19.87
CA GLY A 114 58.43 44.72 -19.91
C GLY A 114 57.14 44.08 -19.39
N CYS A 115 57.19 42.84 -18.90
CA CYS A 115 56.01 42.16 -18.40
C CYS A 115 55.82 42.42 -16.90
N ALA A 116 54.61 42.85 -16.53
CA ALA A 116 54.19 42.86 -15.13
C ALA A 116 53.93 41.43 -14.64
N GLU A 117 54.01 41.20 -13.32
CA GLU A 117 53.74 39.88 -12.70
C GLU A 117 52.35 39.32 -13.08
N SER A 118 51.37 40.20 -13.31
CA SER A 118 50.03 39.85 -13.78
C SER A 118 49.99 39.29 -15.20
N GLN A 119 50.97 39.62 -16.05
CA GLN A 119 51.02 39.22 -17.47
C GLN A 119 51.93 38.01 -17.71
N LEU A 120 52.60 37.50 -16.67
CA LEU A 120 53.36 36.27 -16.74
C LEU A 120 52.42 35.06 -16.70
N ASP A 121 52.96 33.89 -17.05
CA ASP A 121 52.30 32.59 -17.02
C ASP A 121 53.26 31.66 -16.25
N ASP A 122 53.06 31.59 -14.93
CA ASP A 122 54.05 31.00 -14.02
C ASP A 122 54.10 29.46 -14.11
N ASP A 123 52.98 28.80 -14.40
CA ASP A 123 52.89 27.35 -14.56
C ASP A 123 52.92 26.87 -16.03
N ASN A 124 52.93 27.82 -16.98
CA ASN A 124 53.06 27.60 -18.43
C ASN A 124 51.90 26.81 -19.02
N ASP A 125 50.69 27.02 -18.50
CA ASP A 125 49.47 26.39 -18.99
C ASP A 125 48.84 27.13 -20.18
N GLY A 126 49.36 28.32 -20.49
CA GLY A 126 48.93 29.19 -21.59
C GLY A 126 47.94 30.29 -21.18
N ILE A 127 47.64 30.45 -19.89
CA ILE A 127 46.80 31.50 -19.32
C ILE A 127 47.66 32.41 -18.42
N SER A 128 47.55 33.72 -18.59
CA SER A 128 48.32 34.65 -17.76
C SER A 128 47.81 34.67 -16.31
N ASN A 129 48.71 34.93 -15.36
CA ASN A 129 48.49 34.95 -13.92
C ASN A 129 47.28 35.79 -13.47
N ASP A 130 46.88 36.83 -14.23
CA ASP A 130 45.72 37.67 -13.92
C ASP A 130 44.37 37.07 -14.37
N LEU A 131 44.40 36.13 -15.31
CA LEU A 131 43.24 35.41 -15.82
C LEU A 131 43.17 33.98 -15.29
N ASP A 132 44.29 33.44 -14.82
CA ASP A 132 44.42 32.10 -14.25
C ASP A 132 43.80 32.04 -12.85
N GLN A 133 42.87 31.12 -12.67
CA GLN A 133 42.18 30.84 -11.42
C GLN A 133 42.72 29.59 -10.72
N CYS A 134 43.60 28.84 -11.39
CA CYS A 134 44.15 27.56 -10.97
C CYS A 134 45.68 27.55 -11.05
N PRO A 135 46.37 28.37 -10.23
CA PRO A 135 47.82 28.41 -10.25
C PRO A 135 48.43 27.04 -9.91
N GLU A 136 49.57 26.75 -10.51
CA GLU A 136 50.31 25.48 -10.39
C GLU A 136 49.65 24.31 -11.14
N THR A 137 48.98 24.59 -12.26
CA THR A 137 48.47 23.56 -13.17
C THR A 137 49.58 22.60 -13.63
N PRO A 138 49.34 21.27 -13.61
CA PRO A 138 50.36 20.32 -14.02
C PRO A 138 50.81 20.53 -15.48
N GLU A 139 52.13 20.64 -15.67
CA GLU A 139 52.74 20.88 -16.98
C GLU A 139 52.25 19.87 -18.04
N GLY A 140 51.71 20.38 -19.14
CA GLY A 140 51.22 19.58 -20.27
C GLY A 140 49.77 19.11 -20.18
N SER A 141 49.05 19.47 -19.11
CA SER A 141 47.59 19.30 -19.03
C SER A 141 46.86 20.22 -20.02
N SER A 142 45.69 19.80 -20.49
CA SER A 142 44.77 20.68 -21.20
C SER A 142 43.94 21.47 -20.19
N VAL A 143 43.93 22.80 -20.31
CA VAL A 143 43.18 23.69 -19.41
C VAL A 143 41.95 24.31 -20.08
N ASN A 144 40.99 24.70 -19.26
CA ASN A 144 39.87 25.54 -19.69
C ASN A 144 40.28 27.02 -19.79
N GLY A 145 39.34 27.91 -20.13
CA GLY A 145 39.63 29.35 -20.26
C GLY A 145 39.96 30.09 -18.96
N GLN A 146 39.96 29.40 -17.82
CA GLN A 146 40.32 29.91 -16.49
C GLN A 146 41.65 29.34 -16.00
N GLY A 147 42.41 28.62 -16.83
CA GLY A 147 43.68 27.98 -16.46
C GLY A 147 43.53 26.67 -15.69
N CYS A 148 42.31 26.16 -15.50
CA CYS A 148 42.10 24.96 -14.70
C CYS A 148 42.12 23.69 -15.57
N ALA A 149 42.94 22.71 -15.18
CA ALA A 149 42.83 21.34 -15.68
C ALA A 149 41.68 20.58 -14.99
N GLU A 150 41.18 19.52 -15.65
CA GLU A 150 40.10 18.68 -15.10
C GLU A 150 40.42 18.11 -13.72
N SER A 151 41.69 17.80 -13.45
CA SER A 151 42.18 17.32 -12.15
C SER A 151 42.20 18.37 -11.04
N GLN A 152 41.97 19.65 -11.35
CA GLN A 152 41.88 20.75 -10.37
C GLN A 152 40.44 21.23 -10.16
N LEU A 153 39.49 20.73 -10.96
CA LEU A 153 38.08 21.09 -10.86
C LEU A 153 37.33 20.06 -9.99
N ASP A 154 36.37 20.57 -9.23
CA ASP A 154 35.47 19.84 -8.34
C ASP A 154 34.12 20.58 -8.40
N ASP A 155 33.27 20.17 -9.34
CA ASP A 155 32.10 20.95 -9.75
C ASP A 155 30.99 20.93 -8.69
N ASP A 156 30.86 19.85 -7.93
CA ASP A 156 29.87 19.70 -6.85
C ASP A 156 30.45 19.96 -5.44
N ASN A 157 31.76 20.20 -5.35
CA ASN A 157 32.50 20.57 -4.14
C ASN A 157 32.43 19.49 -3.05
N ASP A 158 32.43 18.22 -3.46
CA ASP A 158 32.41 17.08 -2.55
C ASP A 158 33.82 16.69 -2.03
N GLY A 159 34.87 17.28 -2.62
CA GLY A 159 36.27 17.09 -2.28
C GLY A 159 37.00 16.08 -3.14
N ILE A 160 36.36 15.50 -4.17
CA ILE A 160 36.94 14.63 -5.19
C ILE A 160 36.95 15.39 -6.51
N SER A 161 38.10 15.41 -7.19
CA SER A 161 38.21 16.12 -8.46
C SER A 161 37.39 15.43 -9.55
N ASN A 162 36.88 16.20 -10.51
CA ASN A 162 36.01 15.74 -11.60
C ASN A 162 36.59 14.53 -12.37
N ASP A 163 37.92 14.40 -12.47
CA ASP A 163 38.60 13.28 -13.15
C ASP A 163 38.61 11.97 -12.36
N LEU A 164 38.35 12.03 -11.06
CA LEU A 164 38.30 10.90 -10.13
C LEU A 164 36.88 10.63 -9.59
N ASP A 165 35.99 11.60 -9.71
CA ASP A 165 34.61 11.50 -9.25
C ASP A 165 33.75 10.62 -10.18
N GLN A 166 33.13 9.59 -9.60
CA GLN A 166 32.21 8.69 -10.29
C GLN A 166 30.74 9.09 -10.10
N CYS A 167 30.47 10.03 -9.20
CA CYS A 167 29.16 10.45 -8.76
C CYS A 167 28.99 11.97 -8.86
N PRO A 168 28.97 12.52 -10.09
CA PRO A 168 28.79 13.96 -10.26
C PRO A 168 27.44 14.42 -9.70
N GLU A 169 27.42 15.66 -9.22
CA GLU A 169 26.26 16.30 -8.60
C GLU A 169 25.93 15.75 -7.19
N THR A 170 26.95 15.30 -6.46
CA THR A 170 26.82 14.92 -5.06
C THR A 170 26.29 16.09 -4.22
N PRO A 171 25.30 15.87 -3.32
CA PRO A 171 24.76 16.95 -2.50
C PRO A 171 25.82 17.64 -1.64
N GLU A 172 25.88 18.98 -1.73
CA GLU A 172 26.83 19.79 -0.97
C GLU A 172 26.81 19.44 0.54
N GLY A 173 27.97 19.09 1.08
CA GLY A 173 28.16 18.74 2.49
C GLY A 173 27.80 17.29 2.86
N ALA A 174 27.48 16.43 1.89
CA ALA A 174 27.40 15.00 2.10
C ALA A 174 28.77 14.40 2.46
N ASN A 175 28.78 13.26 3.17
CA ASN A 175 30.01 12.49 3.35
C ASN A 175 30.14 11.54 2.14
N VAL A 176 31.25 11.64 1.42
CA VAL A 176 31.51 10.83 0.23
C VAL A 176 32.55 9.75 0.47
N ASN A 177 32.49 8.68 -0.31
CA ASN A 177 33.53 7.67 -0.38
C ASN A 177 34.70 8.12 -1.30
N GLU A 178 35.66 7.23 -1.54
CA GLU A 178 36.84 7.54 -2.37
C GLU A 178 36.51 7.75 -3.87
N GLN A 179 35.26 7.52 -4.29
CA GLN A 179 34.77 7.71 -5.65
C GLN A 179 33.83 8.92 -5.78
N GLY A 180 33.72 9.77 -4.76
CA GLY A 180 32.82 10.94 -4.76
C GLY A 180 31.35 10.61 -4.45
N CYS A 181 31.02 9.34 -4.19
CA CYS A 181 29.62 8.95 -3.98
C CYS A 181 29.20 9.06 -2.52
N ALA A 182 28.07 9.73 -2.27
CA ALA A 182 27.37 9.66 -0.99
C ALA A 182 26.42 8.44 -0.92
N GLU A 183 26.05 8.00 0.28
CA GLU A 183 25.11 6.87 0.48
C GLU A 183 23.76 7.07 -0.26
N SER A 184 23.33 8.32 -0.45
CA SER A 184 22.11 8.65 -1.20
C SER A 184 22.21 8.42 -2.72
N GLN A 185 23.41 8.21 -3.25
CA GLN A 185 23.67 7.91 -4.66
C GLN A 185 24.10 6.45 -4.88
N LEU A 186 24.28 5.68 -3.81
CA LEU A 186 24.67 4.28 -3.85
C LEU A 186 23.47 3.37 -3.62
N ASP A 187 23.49 2.22 -4.26
CA ASP A 187 22.52 1.12 -4.16
C ASP A 187 23.33 -0.18 -4.29
N ASP A 188 23.81 -0.67 -3.14
CA ASP A 188 24.82 -1.71 -3.07
C ASP A 188 24.30 -3.09 -3.52
N ASP A 189 23.01 -3.37 -3.32
CA ASP A 189 22.36 -4.62 -3.69
C ASP A 189 21.48 -4.54 -4.95
N ASN A 190 21.33 -3.33 -5.52
CA ASN A 190 20.63 -3.04 -6.77
C ASN A 190 19.15 -3.39 -6.71
N ASP A 191 18.52 -3.20 -5.55
CA ASP A 191 17.09 -3.40 -5.35
C ASP A 191 16.23 -2.18 -5.75
N GLY A 192 16.89 -1.06 -6.06
CA GLY A 192 16.28 0.20 -6.48
C GLY A 192 16.04 1.20 -5.36
N VAL A 193 16.47 0.91 -4.13
CA VAL A 193 16.43 1.80 -2.96
C VAL A 193 17.86 2.18 -2.59
N SER A 194 18.12 3.48 -2.43
CA SER A 194 19.47 3.95 -2.07
C SER A 194 19.86 3.51 -0.65
N ASN A 195 21.16 3.29 -0.42
CA ASN A 195 21.71 2.80 0.84
C ASN A 195 21.28 3.64 2.07
N ASP A 196 21.02 4.93 1.90
CA ASP A 196 20.57 5.82 2.99
C ASP A 196 19.10 5.63 3.40
N LEU A 197 18.30 5.01 2.52
CA LEU A 197 16.88 4.71 2.73
C LEU A 197 16.60 3.22 2.91
N ASP A 198 17.53 2.35 2.48
CA ASP A 198 17.43 0.91 2.58
C ASP A 198 17.63 0.43 4.03
N GLN A 199 16.66 -0.37 4.51
CA GLN A 199 16.65 -0.99 5.83
C GLN A 199 17.02 -2.48 5.77
N CYS A 200 17.09 -3.05 4.57
CA CYS A 200 17.31 -4.46 4.30
C CYS A 200 18.51 -4.65 3.35
N PRO A 201 19.72 -4.33 3.80
CA PRO A 201 20.90 -4.51 2.97
C PRO A 201 21.06 -5.97 2.57
N GLU A 202 21.47 -6.20 1.33
CA GLU A 202 21.64 -7.52 0.69
C GLU A 202 20.33 -8.17 0.22
N THR A 203 19.34 -7.35 -0.16
CA THR A 203 18.14 -7.84 -0.85
C THR A 203 18.50 -8.47 -2.19
N PRO A 204 18.00 -9.68 -2.51
CA PRO A 204 18.33 -10.32 -3.78
C PRO A 204 17.86 -9.51 -5.00
N GLU A 205 18.77 -9.25 -5.93
CA GLU A 205 18.50 -8.53 -7.18
C GLU A 205 17.30 -9.13 -7.95
N GLY A 206 16.41 -8.25 -8.41
CA GLY A 206 15.25 -8.61 -9.24
C GLY A 206 14.04 -9.13 -8.47
N ILE A 207 14.04 -9.03 -7.14
CA ILE A 207 12.86 -9.24 -6.30
C ILE A 207 12.15 -7.90 -6.07
N ASP A 208 10.82 -7.93 -6.01
CA ASP A 208 10.04 -6.73 -5.69
C ASP A 208 10.23 -6.35 -4.20
N VAL A 209 10.61 -5.10 -3.95
CA VAL A 209 10.84 -4.56 -2.60
C VAL A 209 9.82 -3.49 -2.21
N ASN A 210 9.68 -3.25 -0.91
CA ASN A 210 8.92 -2.12 -0.38
C ASN A 210 9.75 -0.81 -0.45
N ALA A 211 9.20 0.29 0.10
CA ALA A 211 9.87 1.60 0.07
C ALA A 211 11.11 1.70 0.99
N GLN A 212 11.39 0.64 1.75
CA GLN A 212 12.51 0.51 2.67
C GLN A 212 13.54 -0.51 2.17
N GLY A 213 13.47 -0.94 0.90
CA GLY A 213 14.39 -1.93 0.32
C GLY A 213 14.17 -3.36 0.79
N CYS A 214 13.08 -3.63 1.52
CA CYS A 214 12.85 -4.98 2.05
C CYS A 214 11.96 -5.79 1.12
N ALA A 215 12.45 -6.96 0.70
CA ALA A 215 11.61 -7.99 0.10
C ALA A 215 10.70 -8.63 1.17
N ALA A 216 9.56 -9.19 0.74
CA ALA A 216 8.62 -9.86 1.65
C ALA A 216 9.26 -10.99 2.47
N SER A 217 10.28 -11.66 1.94
CA SER A 217 11.02 -12.73 2.63
C SER A 217 12.04 -12.26 3.67
N GLN A 218 12.29 -10.95 3.78
CA GLN A 218 13.18 -10.36 4.78
C GLN A 218 12.41 -9.73 5.95
N LEU A 219 11.08 -9.62 5.84
CA LEU A 219 10.21 -9.06 6.87
C LEU A 219 9.75 -10.17 7.82
N ASP A 220 9.69 -9.85 9.10
CA ASP A 220 9.27 -10.70 10.23
C ASP A 220 8.70 -9.76 11.31
N ASP A 221 7.44 -9.38 11.12
CA ASP A 221 6.79 -8.29 11.87
C ASP A 221 6.63 -8.62 13.37
N ASP A 222 6.42 -9.89 13.72
CA ASP A 222 6.26 -10.35 15.11
C ASP A 222 7.56 -10.91 15.73
N ASN A 223 8.62 -11.01 14.93
CA ASN A 223 9.96 -11.44 15.33
C ASN A 223 9.99 -12.86 15.90
N ASP A 224 9.16 -13.75 15.37
CA ASP A 224 9.12 -15.16 15.76
C ASP A 224 10.15 -16.04 15.01
N GLY A 225 10.77 -15.48 13.97
CA GLY A 225 11.80 -16.10 13.15
C GLY A 225 11.28 -16.75 11.86
N ILE A 226 10.00 -16.60 11.54
CA ILE A 226 9.38 -16.98 10.26
C ILE A 226 9.03 -15.70 9.51
N SER A 227 9.41 -15.61 8.22
CA SER A 227 9.14 -14.40 7.45
C SER A 227 7.65 -14.26 7.12
N ASP A 228 7.18 -13.01 7.05
CA ASP A 228 5.77 -12.64 6.85
C ASP A 228 5.13 -13.31 5.63
N ASP A 229 5.93 -13.59 4.58
CA ASP A 229 5.46 -14.20 3.34
C ASP A 229 5.09 -15.69 3.47
N VAL A 230 5.56 -16.35 4.53
CA VAL A 230 5.30 -17.77 4.81
C VAL A 230 4.72 -18.03 6.21
N ASP A 231 4.59 -17.00 7.05
CA ASP A 231 3.96 -17.09 8.36
C ASP A 231 2.42 -17.22 8.24
N GLN A 232 1.87 -18.23 8.92
CA GLN A 232 0.42 -18.49 8.98
C GLN A 232 -0.22 -17.94 10.25
N CYS A 233 0.57 -17.52 11.23
CA CYS A 233 0.15 -17.08 12.54
C CYS A 233 0.73 -15.70 12.90
N PRO A 234 0.32 -14.66 12.15
CA PRO A 234 0.77 -13.30 12.43
C PRO A 234 0.41 -12.92 13.87
N GLU A 235 1.35 -12.27 14.56
CA GLU A 235 1.24 -11.85 15.97
C GLU A 235 1.50 -12.97 17.01
N THR A 236 2.45 -13.86 16.72
CA THR A 236 2.99 -14.80 17.70
C THR A 236 3.49 -14.10 18.96
N PRO A 237 3.17 -14.61 20.17
CA PRO A 237 3.66 -14.04 21.41
C PRO A 237 5.20 -14.00 21.50
N GLU A 238 5.76 -12.84 21.84
CA GLU A 238 7.21 -12.62 21.95
C GLU A 238 7.90 -13.73 22.78
N GLY A 239 8.89 -14.39 22.17
CA GLY A 239 9.67 -15.46 22.79
C GLY A 239 8.97 -16.82 22.88
N ALA A 240 7.81 -16.99 22.24
CA ALA A 240 7.21 -18.31 22.05
C ALA A 240 8.09 -19.19 21.15
N ASN A 241 7.94 -20.51 21.26
CA ASN A 241 8.53 -21.43 20.30
C ASN A 241 7.47 -21.74 19.24
N VAL A 242 7.80 -21.47 17.98
CA VAL A 242 6.89 -21.68 16.84
C VAL A 242 7.23 -22.95 16.06
N ASN A 243 6.24 -23.44 15.31
CA ASN A 243 6.43 -24.50 14.32
C ASN A 243 6.99 -23.92 12.99
N ALA A 244 6.97 -24.72 11.92
CA ALA A 244 7.46 -24.29 10.61
C ALA A 244 6.49 -23.34 9.89
N GLU A 245 5.29 -23.17 10.43
CA GLU A 245 4.23 -22.32 9.93
C GLU A 245 4.11 -21.01 10.72
N GLY A 246 5.04 -20.71 11.64
CA GLY A 246 5.02 -19.52 12.51
C GLY A 246 4.07 -19.60 13.70
N CYS A 247 3.34 -20.71 13.88
CA CYS A 247 2.37 -20.82 14.96
C CYS A 247 3.00 -21.33 16.27
N ALA A 248 2.77 -20.60 17.37
CA ALA A 248 3.01 -21.13 18.70
C ALA A 248 1.95 -22.16 19.10
N ALA A 249 2.30 -23.08 20.02
CA ALA A 249 1.38 -24.09 20.52
C ALA A 249 0.08 -23.50 21.11
N SER A 250 0.10 -22.26 21.59
CA SER A 250 -1.07 -21.54 22.08
C SER A 250 -2.04 -21.09 20.98
N GLN A 251 -1.56 -20.85 19.77
CA GLN A 251 -2.37 -20.41 18.62
C GLN A 251 -2.92 -21.60 17.80
N LEU A 252 -2.44 -22.82 18.04
CA LEU A 252 -2.97 -24.03 17.42
C LEU A 252 -4.34 -24.41 17.99
N ASP A 253 -5.07 -25.29 17.30
CA ASP A 253 -6.32 -25.89 17.73
C ASP A 253 -6.13 -27.42 17.84
N ASP A 254 -5.86 -27.91 19.05
CA ASP A 254 -5.46 -29.31 19.27
C ASP A 254 -6.62 -30.31 19.07
N ASP A 255 -7.87 -29.90 19.26
CA ASP A 255 -9.05 -30.77 19.16
C ASP A 255 -9.95 -30.49 17.94
N ASN A 256 -9.58 -29.50 17.14
CA ASN A 256 -10.19 -29.13 15.86
C ASN A 256 -11.67 -28.75 16.01
N ASP A 257 -11.99 -28.00 17.06
CA ASP A 257 -13.33 -27.49 17.32
C ASP A 257 -13.55 -26.04 16.84
N GLY A 258 -12.50 -25.41 16.33
CA GLY A 258 -12.48 -24.07 15.78
C GLY A 258 -12.06 -22.98 16.76
N ILE A 259 -11.68 -23.32 17.99
CA ILE A 259 -11.18 -22.38 19.00
C ILE A 259 -9.70 -22.69 19.29
N SER A 260 -8.83 -21.69 19.20
CA SER A 260 -7.39 -21.86 19.50
C SER A 260 -7.16 -22.21 20.97
N ASN A 261 -6.06 -22.92 21.24
CA ASN A 261 -5.69 -23.45 22.55
C ASN A 261 -5.60 -22.37 23.65
N ASP A 262 -5.27 -21.13 23.31
CA ASP A 262 -5.22 -20.00 24.25
C ASP A 262 -6.59 -19.44 24.63
N SER A 263 -7.60 -19.67 23.80
CA SER A 263 -8.97 -19.21 23.93
C SER A 263 -9.93 -20.33 24.36
N ASP A 264 -9.51 -21.59 24.24
CA ASP A 264 -10.28 -22.77 24.59
C ASP A 264 -10.24 -23.07 26.10
N GLN A 265 -11.42 -23.06 26.73
CA GLN A 265 -11.62 -23.39 28.14
C GLN A 265 -11.99 -24.87 28.37
N CYS A 266 -12.29 -25.59 27.29
CA CYS A 266 -12.82 -26.94 27.26
C CYS A 266 -11.99 -27.87 26.35
N PRO A 267 -10.67 -28.00 26.60
CA PRO A 267 -9.81 -28.80 25.74
C PRO A 267 -10.28 -30.25 25.63
N ASN A 268 -10.17 -30.80 24.43
CA ASN A 268 -10.62 -32.12 24.00
C ASN A 268 -12.13 -32.24 23.77
N THR A 269 -12.78 -31.21 23.22
CA THR A 269 -14.09 -31.44 22.63
C THR A 269 -13.99 -32.39 21.43
N PRO A 270 -15.06 -33.16 21.13
CA PRO A 270 -15.04 -34.04 19.97
C PRO A 270 -14.96 -33.23 18.67
N GLU A 271 -13.97 -33.54 17.84
CA GLU A 271 -13.82 -32.99 16.48
C GLU A 271 -15.16 -32.91 15.73
N GLY A 272 -15.49 -31.71 15.22
CA GLY A 272 -16.73 -31.43 14.51
C GLY A 272 -17.98 -31.23 15.39
N ALA A 273 -17.84 -31.21 16.71
CA ALA A 273 -18.92 -30.79 17.59
C ALA A 273 -19.10 -29.26 17.56
N SER A 274 -20.35 -28.80 17.63
CA SER A 274 -20.62 -27.37 17.76
C SER A 274 -20.32 -26.92 19.20
N VAL A 275 -19.36 -26.02 19.32
CA VAL A 275 -18.95 -25.42 20.60
C VAL A 275 -19.35 -23.95 20.68
N ASN A 276 -19.39 -23.41 21.89
CA ASN A 276 -19.54 -21.97 22.10
C ASN A 276 -18.18 -21.25 21.92
N SER A 277 -18.15 -19.93 22.09
CA SER A 277 -16.93 -19.12 21.97
C SER A 277 -15.84 -19.41 23.03
N GLN A 278 -16.07 -20.36 23.93
CA GLN A 278 -15.12 -20.80 24.95
C GLN A 278 -14.61 -22.22 24.67
N GLY A 279 -14.86 -22.76 23.47
CA GLY A 279 -14.54 -24.14 23.10
C GLY A 279 -15.42 -25.18 23.81
N CYS A 280 -16.49 -24.79 24.50
CA CYS A 280 -17.29 -25.74 25.26
C CYS A 280 -18.49 -26.25 24.45
N LEU A 281 -18.71 -27.57 24.49
CA LEU A 281 -19.88 -28.22 23.88
C LEU A 281 -21.18 -27.49 24.22
N LEU A 282 -21.91 -27.13 23.18
CA LEU A 282 -23.28 -26.67 23.32
C LEU A 282 -24.11 -27.81 23.97
N ASN A 283 -24.99 -27.46 24.91
CA ASN A 283 -25.95 -28.42 25.51
C ASN A 283 -26.55 -29.29 24.39
N PRO A 284 -26.72 -30.63 24.50
CA PRO A 284 -27.24 -31.46 23.41
C PRO A 284 -28.58 -30.98 22.78
N ASP A 285 -29.36 -30.16 23.49
CA ASP A 285 -30.57 -29.48 22.97
C ASP A 285 -30.26 -28.24 22.07
N CYS A 286 -28.99 -27.84 21.98
CA CYS A 286 -28.41 -26.73 21.19
C CYS A 286 -27.66 -27.19 19.94
N ASN A 287 -27.88 -28.41 19.45
CA ASN A 287 -27.29 -28.84 18.17
C ASN A 287 -28.08 -28.36 16.95
N ASP A 288 -29.22 -27.69 17.16
CA ASP A 288 -30.10 -27.18 16.12
C ASP A 288 -30.22 -25.65 16.25
N PRO A 289 -29.71 -24.85 15.30
CA PRO A 289 -29.87 -23.40 15.33
C PRO A 289 -31.32 -22.92 15.41
N SER A 290 -32.30 -23.77 15.07
CA SER A 290 -33.72 -23.45 15.22
C SER A 290 -34.19 -23.34 16.68
N SER A 291 -33.44 -23.93 17.63
CA SER A 291 -33.73 -23.87 19.07
C SER A 291 -33.04 -22.70 19.78
N TYR A 292 -32.13 -21.98 19.10
CA TYR A 292 -31.33 -20.91 19.70
C TYR A 292 -32.19 -19.76 20.23
N ILE A 293 -31.81 -19.29 21.42
CA ILE A 293 -32.34 -18.11 22.09
C ILE A 293 -31.15 -17.29 22.59
N PHE A 294 -30.89 -16.19 21.90
CA PHE A 294 -29.80 -15.28 22.21
C PHE A 294 -30.15 -14.45 23.44
N GLN A 295 -29.28 -14.47 24.44
CA GLN A 295 -29.48 -13.74 25.68
C GLN A 295 -29.02 -12.29 25.54
N GLU A 296 -29.88 -11.36 25.92
CA GLU A 296 -29.49 -9.98 26.19
C GLU A 296 -28.71 -9.91 27.50
N SER A 297 -27.59 -9.18 27.47
CA SER A 297 -26.74 -8.93 28.63
C SER A 297 -26.30 -7.47 28.67
N ASP A 298 -26.46 -6.81 29.81
CA ASP A 298 -26.06 -5.41 30.05
C ASP A 298 -26.55 -4.40 28.99
N GLY A 299 -27.70 -4.67 28.38
CA GLY A 299 -28.32 -3.86 27.35
C GLY A 299 -27.83 -4.13 25.93
N LEU A 300 -27.12 -5.25 25.69
CA LEU A 300 -26.60 -5.68 24.40
C LEU A 300 -27.10 -7.07 24.02
N VAL A 301 -27.46 -7.22 22.74
CA VAL A 301 -27.53 -8.49 22.03
C VAL A 301 -26.59 -8.37 20.84
N LEU A 302 -25.60 -9.25 20.72
CA LEU A 302 -24.64 -9.29 19.63
C LEU A 302 -24.57 -10.71 19.07
N VAL A 303 -24.84 -10.89 17.78
CA VAL A 303 -25.10 -12.20 17.20
C VAL A 303 -24.47 -12.32 15.81
N GLU A 304 -23.72 -13.40 15.61
CA GLU A 304 -23.27 -13.85 14.28
C GLU A 304 -24.47 -14.17 13.41
N PHE A 305 -24.51 -13.60 12.21
CA PHE A 305 -25.69 -13.67 11.37
C PHE A 305 -25.91 -15.09 10.84
N GLU A 306 -24.86 -15.86 10.59
CA GLU A 306 -24.91 -17.27 10.21
C GLU A 306 -25.43 -18.21 11.33
N ALA A 307 -25.58 -17.73 12.57
CA ALA A 307 -26.11 -18.51 13.69
C ALA A 307 -27.64 -18.69 13.64
N ALA A 308 -28.20 -19.06 12.48
CA ALA A 308 -29.62 -19.34 12.29
C ALA A 308 -29.84 -20.38 11.18
N VAL A 309 -31.09 -20.84 11.04
CA VAL A 309 -31.48 -21.73 9.94
C VAL A 309 -31.85 -20.90 8.72
N PHE A 310 -31.14 -21.12 7.61
CA PHE A 310 -31.36 -20.39 6.36
C PHE A 310 -32.06 -21.25 5.29
N PRO A 311 -33.04 -20.69 4.56
CA PRO A 311 -33.60 -21.35 3.39
C PRO A 311 -32.64 -21.27 2.18
N GLU A 312 -32.93 -22.08 1.16
CA GLU A 312 -32.20 -22.06 -0.11
C GLU A 312 -32.13 -20.65 -0.71
N GLY A 313 -30.93 -20.25 -1.14
CA GLY A 313 -30.62 -18.95 -1.75
C GLY A 313 -29.78 -18.04 -0.87
N TRP A 314 -29.74 -18.29 0.44
CA TRP A 314 -28.70 -17.74 1.32
C TRP A 314 -27.47 -18.64 1.26
N VAL A 315 -26.31 -18.02 1.05
CA VAL A 315 -25.02 -18.70 0.90
C VAL A 315 -24.07 -18.17 1.96
N LEU A 316 -23.43 -19.07 2.69
CA LEU A 316 -22.33 -18.76 3.61
C LEU A 316 -21.04 -18.56 2.80
N LYS A 317 -20.33 -17.47 3.05
CA LYS A 317 -19.05 -17.13 2.41
C LYS A 317 -18.05 -16.64 3.44
N ASN A 318 -16.77 -16.80 3.13
CA ASN A 318 -15.64 -16.42 3.98
C ASN A 318 -14.46 -15.83 3.17
N ASP A 319 -14.77 -15.26 2.01
CA ASP A 319 -13.81 -14.77 1.01
C ASP A 319 -13.51 -13.26 1.12
N LEU A 320 -14.01 -12.58 2.14
CA LEU A 320 -13.80 -11.15 2.38
C LEU A 320 -13.12 -10.89 3.74
N PRO A 321 -12.23 -9.89 3.82
CA PRO A 321 -11.57 -9.55 5.08
C PRO A 321 -12.54 -8.87 6.07
N GLY A 322 -12.20 -8.92 7.36
CA GLY A 322 -12.93 -8.23 8.42
C GLY A 322 -14.25 -8.88 8.83
N ILE A 323 -14.40 -10.19 8.57
CA ILE A 323 -15.50 -11.04 9.04
C ILE A 323 -15.19 -11.66 10.41
N SER A 324 -16.20 -12.17 11.10
CA SER A 324 -16.03 -13.04 12.27
C SER A 324 -16.75 -14.37 12.07
N GLY A 325 -16.60 -15.29 13.03
CA GLY A 325 -17.30 -16.56 13.02
C GLY A 325 -16.91 -17.44 11.84
N SER A 326 -17.88 -18.16 11.28
CA SER A 326 -17.68 -19.01 10.11
C SER A 326 -17.71 -18.22 8.79
N GLY A 327 -18.16 -16.97 8.85
CA GLY A 327 -18.17 -16.04 7.73
C GLY A 327 -19.45 -15.20 7.70
N TYR A 328 -19.89 -14.82 6.51
CA TYR A 328 -21.06 -13.97 6.33
C TYR A 328 -22.09 -14.62 5.42
N MET A 329 -23.36 -14.28 5.62
CA MET A 329 -24.44 -14.76 4.74
C MET A 329 -24.77 -13.74 3.67
N VAL A 330 -24.95 -14.21 2.43
CA VAL A 330 -25.38 -13.40 1.30
C VAL A 330 -26.52 -14.06 0.54
N TRP A 331 -27.49 -13.26 0.09
CA TRP A 331 -28.55 -13.74 -0.77
C TRP A 331 -28.09 -13.74 -2.24
N GLU A 332 -28.17 -14.88 -2.92
CA GLU A 332 -27.72 -15.05 -4.32
C GLU A 332 -28.84 -15.45 -5.29
N ASN A 333 -30.06 -15.62 -4.80
CA ASN A 333 -31.22 -15.94 -5.63
C ASN A 333 -31.96 -14.65 -6.04
N ARG A 334 -33.10 -14.73 -6.73
CA ARG A 334 -33.83 -13.56 -7.26
C ARG A 334 -34.11 -12.49 -6.19
N GLN A 335 -34.11 -11.22 -6.60
CA GLN A 335 -34.37 -10.07 -5.72
C GLN A 335 -35.86 -9.89 -5.40
N TYR A 336 -36.17 -9.36 -4.21
CA TYR A 336 -37.53 -9.18 -3.68
C TYR A 336 -37.80 -7.75 -3.21
N PHE A 337 -37.59 -6.76 -4.08
CA PHE A 337 -37.68 -5.33 -3.75
C PHE A 337 -39.00 -4.82 -3.19
N ASN A 338 -40.11 -5.52 -3.45
CA ASN A 338 -41.47 -5.16 -3.00
C ASN A 338 -42.26 -6.38 -2.48
N GLN A 339 -41.56 -7.46 -2.13
CA GLN A 339 -42.16 -8.73 -1.73
C GLN A 339 -41.45 -9.27 -0.47
N PRO A 340 -41.52 -8.55 0.66
CA PRO A 340 -40.90 -8.99 1.90
C PRO A 340 -41.48 -10.35 2.37
N GLY A 341 -40.74 -11.05 3.21
CA GLY A 341 -41.09 -12.37 3.73
C GLY A 341 -40.65 -13.55 2.85
N ASN A 342 -39.99 -13.31 1.72
CA ASN A 342 -39.37 -14.36 0.91
C ASN A 342 -37.91 -14.60 1.33
N GLY A 343 -37.47 -15.87 1.33
CA GLY A 343 -36.13 -16.22 1.80
C GLY A 343 -35.92 -15.80 3.27
N SER A 344 -36.88 -16.10 4.14
CA SER A 344 -36.88 -15.61 5.52
C SER A 344 -36.07 -16.49 6.46
N THR A 345 -35.39 -15.86 7.40
CA THR A 345 -34.78 -16.46 8.60
C THR A 345 -35.26 -15.71 9.85
N SER A 346 -35.06 -16.29 11.03
CA SER A 346 -35.52 -15.70 12.29
C SER A 346 -34.56 -15.96 13.44
N TYR A 347 -34.46 -14.99 14.34
CA TYR A 347 -33.66 -15.08 15.56
C TYR A 347 -34.57 -14.87 16.77
N ARG A 348 -34.46 -15.76 17.76
CA ARG A 348 -35.19 -15.62 19.01
C ARG A 348 -34.29 -14.96 20.04
N ILE A 349 -34.75 -13.88 20.65
CA ILE A 349 -33.93 -13.02 21.48
C ILE A 349 -34.62 -12.88 22.84
N ASN A 350 -33.95 -13.32 23.91
CA ASN A 350 -34.44 -13.13 25.26
C ASN A 350 -34.01 -11.77 25.79
N ILE A 351 -34.96 -10.86 25.93
CA ILE A 351 -34.75 -9.53 26.50
C ILE A 351 -35.00 -9.61 28.00
N SER A 352 -33.96 -9.35 28.79
CA SER A 352 -34.04 -9.34 30.25
C SER A 352 -34.40 -7.95 30.79
N ALA A 353 -33.89 -6.90 30.13
CA ALA A 353 -34.14 -5.50 30.43
C ALA A 353 -35.05 -4.84 29.37
N PRO A 354 -36.34 -4.58 29.67
CA PRO A 354 -37.24 -3.88 28.75
C PRO A 354 -36.75 -2.47 28.45
N GLY A 355 -37.03 -1.98 27.25
CA GLY A 355 -36.63 -0.64 26.82
C GLY A 355 -36.61 -0.48 25.31
N THR A 356 -36.05 0.64 24.87
CA THR A 356 -35.80 0.92 23.45
C THR A 356 -34.39 0.47 23.10
N TYR A 357 -34.30 -0.37 22.07
CA TYR A 357 -33.04 -0.87 21.52
C TYR A 357 -32.86 -0.31 20.11
N ARG A 358 -31.63 0.08 19.78
CA ARG A 358 -31.21 0.42 18.43
C ARG A 358 -30.69 -0.83 17.73
N PHE A 359 -31.12 -1.03 16.48
CA PHE A 359 -30.60 -2.09 15.62
C PHE A 359 -29.51 -1.54 14.70
N ILE A 360 -28.41 -2.28 14.57
CA ILE A 360 -27.42 -2.13 13.50
C ILE A 360 -26.92 -3.52 13.07
N TRP A 361 -26.47 -3.66 11.84
CA TRP A 361 -25.71 -4.82 11.41
C TRP A 361 -24.34 -4.40 10.87
N LYS A 362 -23.42 -5.35 10.81
CA LYS A 362 -22.18 -5.26 10.07
C LYS A 362 -22.40 -5.92 8.73
N SER A 363 -22.39 -5.13 7.66
CA SER A 363 -22.69 -5.64 6.33
C SER A 363 -21.84 -4.99 5.25
N ALA A 364 -21.75 -5.67 4.11
CA ALA A 364 -20.96 -5.34 2.94
C ALA A 364 -21.81 -5.39 1.67
N VAL A 365 -21.32 -4.72 0.62
CA VAL A 365 -21.81 -4.88 -0.75
C VAL A 365 -20.82 -5.79 -1.47
N THR A 366 -21.28 -6.99 -1.82
CA THR A 366 -20.42 -8.08 -2.32
C THR A 366 -20.47 -8.26 -3.83
N ILE A 367 -21.34 -7.52 -4.52
CA ILE A 367 -21.49 -7.52 -5.97
C ILE A 367 -21.64 -6.07 -6.43
N GLY A 368 -20.99 -5.72 -7.55
CA GLY A 368 -21.02 -4.39 -8.14
C GLY A 368 -19.86 -3.49 -7.67
N ASP A 369 -19.84 -2.26 -8.17
CA ASP A 369 -18.80 -1.26 -7.89
C ASP A 369 -19.32 -0.06 -7.09
N LYS A 370 -20.60 -0.07 -6.70
CA LYS A 370 -21.25 1.00 -5.94
C LYS A 370 -21.94 0.49 -4.70
N GLY A 371 -21.69 1.17 -3.58
CA GLY A 371 -22.31 0.87 -2.29
C GLY A 371 -23.85 1.03 -2.24
N SER A 372 -24.49 1.47 -3.33
CA SER A 372 -25.95 1.67 -3.45
C SER A 372 -26.71 0.55 -4.17
N GLU A 373 -26.05 -0.42 -4.82
CA GLU A 373 -26.71 -1.35 -5.75
C GLU A 373 -27.25 -2.62 -5.07
N HIS A 374 -26.55 -3.12 -4.04
CA HIS A 374 -26.75 -4.43 -3.44
C HIS A 374 -26.61 -4.39 -1.92
N ASN A 375 -27.27 -3.42 -1.29
CA ASN A 375 -26.91 -2.94 0.05
C ASN A 375 -28.01 -3.07 1.11
N ASP A 376 -29.06 -3.84 0.84
CA ASP A 376 -30.23 -3.90 1.72
C ASP A 376 -30.95 -5.25 1.81
N THR A 377 -31.59 -5.42 2.97
CA THR A 377 -32.36 -6.61 3.37
C THR A 377 -33.59 -6.15 4.16
N TRP A 378 -34.66 -6.96 4.19
CA TRP A 378 -35.87 -6.65 4.96
C TRP A 378 -35.73 -7.06 6.43
N LEU A 379 -36.23 -6.24 7.34
CA LEU A 379 -36.24 -6.49 8.79
C LEU A 379 -37.65 -6.27 9.39
N ARG A 380 -38.05 -7.13 10.33
CA ARG A 380 -39.31 -7.01 11.08
C ARG A 380 -39.19 -7.54 12.51
N PHE A 381 -39.93 -6.91 13.41
CA PHE A 381 -40.21 -7.39 14.78
C PHE A 381 -41.71 -7.39 15.01
N ALA A 382 -42.39 -8.50 14.71
CA ALA A 382 -43.85 -8.55 14.72
C ALA A 382 -44.45 -8.65 16.13
N ASP A 383 -43.69 -9.19 17.08
CA ASP A 383 -44.09 -9.42 18.48
C ASP A 383 -43.54 -8.38 19.46
N ALA A 384 -42.78 -7.38 18.99
CA ALA A 384 -42.33 -6.25 19.78
C ALA A 384 -43.45 -5.21 20.03
N ALA A 385 -43.29 -4.40 21.09
CA ALA A 385 -44.26 -3.37 21.44
C ALA A 385 -44.26 -2.21 20.42
N ASP A 386 -43.09 -1.87 19.87
CA ASP A 386 -42.96 -0.92 18.78
C ASP A 386 -41.74 -1.21 17.90
N PHE A 387 -41.79 -0.83 16.62
CA PHE A 387 -40.70 -0.98 15.66
C PHE A 387 -40.78 0.13 14.60
N TYR A 388 -39.73 0.95 14.49
CA TYR A 388 -39.75 2.19 13.71
C TYR A 388 -38.35 2.65 13.27
N GLY A 389 -38.32 3.53 12.27
CA GLY A 389 -37.17 4.38 11.99
C GLY A 389 -37.31 5.72 12.71
N GLU A 390 -36.24 6.27 13.31
CA GLU A 390 -36.23 7.61 13.90
C GLU A 390 -35.08 8.50 13.39
N LYS A 391 -35.39 9.77 13.16
CA LYS A 391 -34.45 10.82 12.75
C LYS A 391 -34.92 12.15 13.36
N ASP A 392 -34.05 12.81 14.11
CA ASP A 392 -34.35 14.11 14.74
C ASP A 392 -35.65 14.12 15.56
N GLY A 393 -35.97 12.99 16.20
CA GLY A 393 -37.20 12.78 16.99
C GLY A 393 -38.46 12.51 16.15
N LEU A 394 -38.38 12.53 14.82
CA LEU A 394 -39.46 12.11 13.93
C LEU A 394 -39.38 10.60 13.72
N ARG A 395 -40.51 9.91 13.89
CA ARG A 395 -40.63 8.47 13.69
C ARG A 395 -41.37 8.15 12.40
N VAL A 396 -40.88 7.14 11.70
CA VAL A 396 -41.54 6.51 10.56
C VAL A 396 -41.78 5.03 10.85
N TYR A 397 -42.95 4.54 10.48
CA TYR A 397 -43.40 3.18 10.81
C TYR A 397 -43.55 2.35 9.54
N PRO A 398 -43.18 1.05 9.56
CA PRO A 398 -43.37 0.20 8.41
C PRO A 398 -44.83 0.15 7.97
N LEU A 399 -45.05 0.14 6.66
CA LEU A 399 -46.37 0.03 6.06
C LEU A 399 -47.07 -1.25 6.54
N GLY A 400 -48.39 -1.20 6.67
CA GLY A 400 -49.21 -2.32 7.15
C GLY A 400 -49.33 -2.43 8.68
N THR A 401 -48.59 -1.64 9.46
CA THR A 401 -48.72 -1.61 10.93
C THR A 401 -49.90 -0.77 11.43
N GLY A 402 -50.50 0.07 10.58
CA GLY A 402 -51.52 1.04 10.95
C GLY A 402 -50.98 2.29 11.67
N LYS A 403 -49.66 2.45 11.77
CA LYS A 403 -48.99 3.64 12.31
C LYS A 403 -48.45 4.52 11.17
N GLU A 404 -48.43 5.83 11.40
CA GLU A 404 -48.00 6.86 10.45
C GLU A 404 -47.12 7.90 11.17
N PRO A 405 -46.23 8.63 10.45
CA PRO A 405 -45.97 8.54 9.01
C PRO A 405 -45.21 7.25 8.62
N ASN A 406 -45.19 6.93 7.33
CA ASN A 406 -44.46 5.77 6.79
C ASN A 406 -43.13 6.20 6.14
N PRO A 407 -42.12 5.31 6.07
CA PRO A 407 -40.83 5.62 5.45
C PRO A 407 -40.97 5.91 3.96
N GLU A 408 -40.06 6.72 3.42
CA GLU A 408 -39.96 6.90 1.96
C GLU A 408 -39.41 5.62 1.30
N GLY A 409 -40.09 5.13 0.27
CA GLY A 409 -39.67 3.95 -0.49
C GLY A 409 -40.37 2.66 -0.06
N ALA A 410 -39.68 1.53 -0.24
CA ALA A 410 -40.29 0.21 -0.11
C ALA A 410 -40.44 -0.22 1.36
N SER A 411 -41.68 -0.56 1.74
CA SER A 411 -42.06 -1.14 3.04
C SER A 411 -43.43 -1.83 2.86
N GLY A 412 -43.78 -2.80 3.71
CA GLY A 412 -45.07 -3.47 3.67
C GLY A 412 -45.16 -4.57 4.72
N ASP A 413 -46.37 -4.90 5.17
CA ASP A 413 -46.65 -5.99 6.13
C ASP A 413 -45.74 -6.01 7.39
N GLY A 414 -45.44 -4.82 7.92
CA GLY A 414 -44.59 -4.64 9.10
C GLY A 414 -43.08 -4.64 8.83
N TRP A 415 -42.66 -4.80 7.58
CA TRP A 415 -41.25 -4.87 7.19
C TRP A 415 -40.67 -3.49 6.85
N LEU A 416 -39.49 -3.20 7.39
CA LEU A 416 -38.64 -2.09 6.98
C LEU A 416 -37.56 -2.58 6.03
N LYS A 417 -37.33 -1.83 4.96
CA LYS A 417 -36.09 -1.94 4.18
C LYS A 417 -34.97 -1.34 5.03
N VAL A 418 -33.97 -2.15 5.34
CA VAL A 418 -32.81 -1.70 6.11
C VAL A 418 -31.59 -1.82 5.20
N TYR A 419 -30.78 -0.75 5.13
CA TYR A 419 -29.65 -0.67 4.21
C TYR A 419 -28.39 -0.10 4.86
N ARG A 420 -27.25 -0.36 4.20
CA ARG A 420 -25.98 0.34 4.41
C ARG A 420 -25.77 1.39 3.30
N GLY A 421 -25.53 2.65 3.66
CA GLY A 421 -25.20 3.73 2.72
C GLY A 421 -23.70 3.81 2.43
N GLY A 422 -23.21 4.88 1.78
CA GLY A 422 -21.77 5.13 1.57
C GLY A 422 -21.17 4.44 0.33
N GLY A 423 -20.00 4.92 -0.10
CA GLY A 423 -19.31 4.42 -1.30
C GLY A 423 -18.42 3.20 -1.04
N ASP A 424 -18.01 2.97 0.20
CA ASP A 424 -17.22 1.81 0.61
C ASP A 424 -18.04 0.51 0.48
N LEU A 425 -17.40 -0.56 -0.03
CA LEU A 425 -18.04 -1.85 -0.28
C LEU A 425 -17.84 -2.84 0.88
N GLY A 426 -16.75 -2.71 1.64
CA GLY A 426 -16.39 -3.60 2.75
C GLY A 426 -17.35 -3.57 3.94
N PHE A 427 -17.11 -4.45 4.90
CA PHE A 427 -17.95 -4.56 6.09
C PHE A 427 -17.97 -3.27 6.91
N LYS A 428 -19.18 -2.81 7.24
CA LYS A 428 -19.36 -1.69 8.19
C LYS A 428 -20.63 -1.82 9.01
N TRP A 429 -20.57 -1.23 10.19
CA TRP A 429 -21.67 -1.14 11.14
C TRP A 429 -22.65 -0.01 10.82
N GLN A 430 -23.76 -0.35 10.18
CA GLN A 430 -24.81 0.61 9.86
C GLN A 430 -26.14 -0.07 9.57
N ALA A 431 -27.23 0.53 10.05
CA ALA A 431 -28.58 0.22 9.60
C ALA A 431 -29.35 1.52 9.44
N LYS A 432 -29.84 1.79 8.22
CA LYS A 432 -30.69 2.94 7.91
C LYS A 432 -31.95 2.48 7.20
N THR A 433 -33.03 3.22 7.35
CA THR A 433 -34.26 3.07 6.54
C THR A 433 -34.30 4.11 5.43
N SER A 434 -35.00 3.86 4.31
CA SER A 434 -35.27 4.83 3.23
C SER A 434 -34.04 5.44 2.52
N ASP A 435 -33.94 5.31 1.20
CA ASP A 435 -32.76 5.77 0.45
C ASP A 435 -32.56 7.29 0.47
N ASN A 436 -33.66 8.05 0.47
CA ASN A 436 -33.63 9.52 0.39
C ASN A 436 -33.95 10.22 1.72
N ASP A 437 -34.31 9.46 2.76
CA ASP A 437 -34.58 9.98 4.09
C ASP A 437 -34.12 9.01 5.19
N PRO A 438 -32.79 8.89 5.40
CA PRO A 438 -32.20 7.88 6.29
C PRO A 438 -32.61 8.03 7.75
N HIS A 439 -33.34 7.06 8.30
CA HIS A 439 -33.61 6.98 9.75
C HIS A 439 -32.84 5.84 10.42
N ASP A 440 -32.51 6.01 11.69
CA ASP A 440 -31.96 4.94 12.53
C ASP A 440 -33.07 3.96 12.94
N VAL A 441 -32.76 2.67 13.00
CA VAL A 441 -33.75 1.62 13.26
C VAL A 441 -33.85 1.31 14.75
N PHE A 442 -35.06 1.32 15.29
CA PHE A 442 -35.33 1.06 16.70
C PHE A 442 -36.46 0.06 16.91
N VAL A 443 -36.36 -0.70 18.00
CA VAL A 443 -37.38 -1.62 18.50
C VAL A 443 -37.62 -1.36 19.99
N VAL A 444 -38.85 -1.54 20.44
CA VAL A 444 -39.26 -1.36 21.84
C VAL A 444 -39.79 -2.67 22.40
N PHE A 445 -39.23 -3.08 23.53
CA PHE A 445 -39.70 -4.21 24.33
C PHE A 445 -40.28 -3.66 25.64
N ASP A 446 -41.56 -3.93 25.91
CA ASP A 446 -42.29 -3.40 27.07
C ASP A 446 -42.28 -4.35 28.29
N ALA A 447 -41.87 -5.60 28.09
CA ALA A 447 -41.73 -6.60 29.13
C ALA A 447 -40.50 -7.49 28.89
N PRO A 448 -39.96 -8.15 29.93
CA PRO A 448 -38.95 -9.18 29.73
C PRO A 448 -39.58 -10.38 29.02
N GLY A 449 -38.84 -11.00 28.11
CA GLY A 449 -39.33 -12.16 27.38
C GLY A 449 -38.56 -12.46 26.11
N VAL A 450 -38.97 -13.54 25.45
CA VAL A 450 -38.40 -13.96 24.17
C VAL A 450 -39.19 -13.33 23.02
N TYR A 451 -38.49 -12.57 22.19
CA TYR A 451 -39.02 -11.88 21.02
C TYR A 451 -38.41 -12.45 19.73
N THR A 452 -39.05 -12.17 18.59
CA THR A 452 -38.65 -12.70 17.30
C THR A 452 -38.18 -11.56 16.39
N MET A 453 -36.90 -11.60 16.02
CA MET A 453 -36.39 -10.81 14.90
C MET A 453 -36.55 -11.63 13.63
N GLU A 454 -37.20 -11.07 12.62
CA GLU A 454 -37.35 -11.69 11.31
C GLU A 454 -36.56 -10.91 10.26
N VAL A 455 -35.85 -11.66 9.41
CA VAL A 455 -35.08 -11.12 8.30
C VAL A 455 -35.52 -11.81 7.02
N SER A 456 -35.73 -11.07 5.94
CA SER A 456 -36.07 -11.66 4.65
C SER A 456 -35.28 -11.04 3.50
N ALA A 457 -34.96 -11.87 2.51
CA ALA A 457 -34.14 -11.49 1.38
C ALA A 457 -34.75 -10.30 0.62
N ARG A 458 -33.92 -9.33 0.24
CA ARG A 458 -34.33 -8.20 -0.61
C ARG A 458 -33.42 -8.05 -1.82
N SER A 459 -32.20 -7.55 -1.62
CA SER A 459 -31.21 -7.41 -2.67
C SER A 459 -30.30 -8.64 -2.72
N THR A 460 -29.86 -9.02 -3.91
CA THR A 460 -28.70 -9.92 -4.01
C THR A 460 -27.45 -9.20 -3.52
N GLY A 461 -26.42 -9.93 -3.11
CA GLY A 461 -25.10 -9.33 -2.85
C GLY A 461 -24.97 -8.50 -1.58
N HIS A 462 -26.03 -8.34 -0.78
CA HIS A 462 -25.93 -7.73 0.53
C HIS A 462 -25.42 -8.78 1.54
N GLY A 463 -24.12 -8.73 1.83
CA GLY A 463 -23.46 -9.66 2.74
C GLY A 463 -23.58 -9.19 4.19
N ILE A 464 -24.06 -10.05 5.09
CA ILE A 464 -24.30 -9.71 6.50
C ILE A 464 -23.46 -10.65 7.37
N ASP A 465 -22.56 -10.08 8.15
CA ASP A 465 -21.63 -10.75 9.06
C ASP A 465 -22.31 -10.97 10.41
N LYS A 466 -22.73 -9.87 11.06
CA LYS A 466 -23.36 -9.91 12.39
C LYS A 466 -24.31 -8.76 12.62
N PHE A 467 -25.13 -8.85 13.67
CA PHE A 467 -26.01 -7.76 14.08
C PHE A 467 -25.96 -7.49 15.58
N ALA A 468 -26.36 -6.28 15.94
CA ALA A 468 -26.48 -5.83 17.31
C ALA A 468 -27.83 -5.16 17.57
N LEU A 469 -28.44 -5.50 18.70
CA LEU A 469 -29.48 -4.70 19.36
C LEU A 469 -28.89 -4.14 20.65
N PHE A 470 -28.96 -2.83 20.85
CA PHE A 470 -28.40 -2.23 22.06
C PHE A 470 -29.22 -1.05 22.58
N ASN A 471 -29.37 -0.95 23.90
CA ASN A 471 -30.06 0.16 24.54
C ASN A 471 -29.10 1.31 24.91
N ASN A 472 -29.59 2.32 25.64
CA ASN A 472 -28.80 3.51 25.97
C ASN A 472 -27.67 3.29 27.00
N SER A 473 -27.56 2.12 27.63
CA SER A 473 -26.40 1.74 28.46
C SER A 473 -25.14 1.48 27.63
N VAL A 474 -25.30 1.15 26.35
CA VAL A 474 -24.22 0.77 25.44
C VAL A 474 -23.99 1.88 24.41
N SER A 475 -22.76 2.39 24.31
CA SER A 475 -22.44 3.37 23.28
C SER A 475 -22.26 2.71 21.92
N ILE A 476 -22.75 3.35 20.87
CA ILE A 476 -22.57 2.86 19.49
C ILE A 476 -21.09 2.72 19.11
N SER A 477 -20.20 3.54 19.67
CA SER A 477 -18.75 3.43 19.45
C SER A 477 -18.18 2.11 19.93
N LYS A 478 -18.64 1.61 21.10
CA LYS A 478 -18.19 0.31 21.61
C LYS A 478 -18.69 -0.84 20.75
N VAL A 479 -19.95 -0.79 20.31
CA VAL A 479 -20.50 -1.80 19.39
C VAL A 479 -19.69 -1.84 18.08
N ARG A 480 -19.36 -0.67 17.53
CA ARG A 480 -18.58 -0.54 16.28
C ARG A 480 -17.13 -0.99 16.39
N ASN A 481 -16.55 -0.88 17.58
CA ASN A 481 -15.18 -1.29 17.85
C ASN A 481 -15.10 -2.75 18.35
N GLU A 482 -16.22 -3.48 18.37
CA GLU A 482 -16.27 -4.92 18.64
C GLU A 482 -15.62 -5.33 19.97
N VAL A 483 -15.76 -4.49 20.99
CA VAL A 483 -15.17 -4.72 22.33
C VAL A 483 -16.01 -5.65 23.23
N PHE A 484 -16.88 -6.47 22.64
CA PHE A 484 -17.84 -7.30 23.37
C PHE A 484 -17.83 -8.73 22.85
N ASP A 485 -18.04 -9.67 23.77
CA ASP A 485 -18.33 -11.06 23.43
C ASP A 485 -19.73 -11.19 22.82
N PHE A 486 -19.94 -12.26 22.04
CA PHE A 486 -21.25 -12.60 21.50
C PHE A 486 -22.25 -12.95 22.60
N SER A 487 -23.53 -12.76 22.31
CA SER A 487 -24.64 -13.16 23.18
C SER A 487 -24.60 -14.65 23.48
N GLU A 488 -24.71 -15.00 24.77
CA GLU A 488 -24.90 -16.37 25.20
C GLU A 488 -26.11 -17.00 24.51
N ILE A 489 -25.97 -18.25 24.08
CA ILE A 489 -27.03 -19.02 23.43
C ILE A 489 -27.61 -20.00 24.45
N ASN A 490 -28.91 -19.83 24.73
CA ASN A 490 -29.71 -20.87 25.37
C ASN A 490 -30.54 -21.60 24.31
N CYS A 491 -30.95 -22.84 24.59
CA CYS A 491 -31.76 -23.62 23.67
C CYS A 491 -32.95 -24.26 24.38
N ASN A 492 -34.04 -24.43 23.63
CA ASN A 492 -35.34 -24.89 24.13
C ASN A 492 -35.90 -26.06 23.34
#